data_AF-A0A389MSR3-F1
#
_entry.id   AF-A0A389MSR3-F1
#
_cell.length_a   1.000
_cell.length_b   1.000
_cell.length_c   1.000
_cell.angle_alpha   90.00
_cell.angle_beta   90.00
_cell.angle_gamma   90.00
#
_symmetry.space_group_name_H-M   'P 1'
#
loop_
_entity.id
_entity.type
_entity.pdbx_description
1 polymer ?
#
loop_
_entity_poly.entity_id
_entity_poly.type
_entity_poly.pdbx_seq_one_letter_code
_entity_poly.pdbx_strand_id
1 'polypeptide(L)' 'MIGKTYLERGRPVVVLVRWGKGGGPRNVLIQREDGSRVVRPFRGLRKPVQ' A
#
# COMPACT_ATOMS: atom_id res chain seq x y z
N MET A 1 1.32 -4.66 4.75
CA MET A 1 0.33 -5.52 5.42
C MET A 1 -0.96 -4.72 5.57
N ILE A 2 -2.13 -5.36 5.47
CA ILE A 2 -3.44 -4.69 5.59
C ILE A 2 -3.53 -3.95 6.93
N GLY A 3 -4.12 -2.75 6.92
CA GLY A 3 -4.24 -1.84 8.06
C GLY A 3 -2.94 -1.15 8.48
N LYS A 4 -1.79 -1.50 7.90
CA LYS A 4 -0.51 -0.85 8.22
C LYS A 4 -0.28 0.38 7.33
N THR A 5 0.27 1.41 7.95
CA THR A 5 0.77 2.61 7.27
C THR A 5 2.16 2.36 6.67
N TYR A 6 2.32 2.81 5.43
CA TYR A 6 3.58 2.84 4.69
C TYR A 6 3.80 4.23 4.09
N LEU A 7 4.97 4.44 3.51
CA LEU A 7 5.31 5.66 2.78
C LEU A 7 5.33 5.41 1.27
N GLU A 8 4.52 6.15 0.54
CA GLU A 8 4.60 6.33 -0.91
C GLU A 8 5.32 7.66 -1.18
N ARG A 9 6.55 7.62 -1.69
CA ARG A 9 7.37 8.84 -1.95
C ARG A 9 7.45 9.79 -0.75
N GLY A 10 7.54 9.23 0.46
CA GLY A 10 7.61 9.99 1.72
C GLY A 10 6.26 10.37 2.31
N ARG A 11 5.14 10.11 1.63
CA ARG A 11 3.78 10.41 2.15
C ARG A 11 3.10 9.16 2.72
N PRO A 12 2.37 9.27 3.83
CA PRO A 12 1.71 8.13 4.44
C PRO A 12 0.57 7.59 3.57
N VAL A 13 0.50 6.27 3.47
CA VAL A 13 -0.57 5.53 2.80
C VAL A 13 -0.95 4.31 3.64
N VAL A 14 -2.24 3.98 3.68
CA VAL A 14 -2.75 2.82 4.41
C VAL A 14 -3.04 1.70 3.42
N VAL A 15 -2.50 0.51 3.66
CA VAL A 15 -2.84 -0.66 2.84
C VAL A 15 -4.20 -1.21 3.26
N LEU A 16 -5.18 -1.21 2.36
CA LEU A 16 -6.53 -1.71 2.62
C LEU A 16 -6.71 -3.17 2.17
N VAL A 17 -6.11 -3.55 1.04
CA VAL A 17 -6.23 -4.90 0.46
C VAL A 17 -4.87 -5.36 -0.03
N ARG A 18 -4.62 -6.67 0.08
CA ARG A 18 -3.47 -7.35 -0.52
C ARG A 18 -3.95 -8.63 -1.20
N TRP A 19 -3.60 -8.81 -2.46
CA TRP A 19 -3.92 -10.03 -3.20
C TRP A 19 -2.82 -11.10 -3.02
N GLY A 20 -3.26 -12.37 -3.00
CA GLY A 20 -2.49 -13.55 -2.54
C GLY A 20 -2.01 -14.49 -3.66
N LYS A 21 -1.68 -15.73 -3.27
CA LYS A 21 -0.84 -16.74 -3.97
C LYS A 21 -1.32 -17.25 -5.36
N GLY A 22 -2.31 -16.63 -5.99
CA GLY A 22 -2.81 -17.01 -7.32
C GLY A 22 -2.62 -15.89 -8.32
N GLY A 23 -1.54 -15.96 -9.11
CA GLY A 23 -1.31 -15.32 -10.43
C GLY A 23 -1.34 -13.79 -10.57
N GLY A 24 -2.09 -13.07 -9.73
CA GLY A 24 -2.21 -11.63 -9.80
C GLY A 24 -0.93 -10.94 -9.31
N PRO A 25 -0.61 -9.74 -9.84
CA PRO A 25 0.54 -8.97 -9.37
C PRO A 25 0.47 -8.80 -7.85
N ARG A 26 1.62 -8.67 -7.17
CA ARG A 26 1.72 -8.34 -5.73
C ARG A 26 1.31 -6.89 -5.46
N ASN A 27 0.15 -6.53 -5.97
CA ASN A 27 -0.47 -5.24 -5.80
C ASN A 27 -1.13 -5.18 -4.43
N VAL A 28 -1.35 -3.96 -4.00
CA VAL A 28 -2.10 -3.60 -2.82
C VAL A 28 -3.04 -2.47 -3.18
N LEU A 29 -4.23 -2.48 -2.58
CA LEU A 29 -5.06 -1.29 -2.54
C LEU A 29 -4.51 -0.42 -1.43
N ILE A 30 -4.14 0.80 -1.74
CA ILE A 30 -3.78 1.81 -0.76
C ILE A 30 -4.82 2.91 -0.71
N GLN A 31 -4.93 3.56 0.44
CA GLN A 31 -5.59 4.84 0.60
C GLN A 31 -4.54 5.90 0.94
N ARG A 32 -4.57 7.00 0.20
CA ARG A 32 -3.73 8.19 0.45
C ARG A 32 -4.39 9.12 1.47
N GLU A 33 -3.64 10.14 1.89
CA GLU A 33 -4.12 11.17 2.83
C GLU A 33 -5.36 11.93 2.34
N ASP A 34 -5.47 12.15 1.03
CA ASP A 34 -6.62 12.80 0.38
C ASP A 34 -7.86 11.88 0.26
N GLY A 35 -7.80 10.65 0.79
CA GLY A 35 -8.86 9.66 0.70
C GLY A 35 -8.93 8.90 -0.62
N SER A 36 -8.11 9.26 -1.62
CA SER A 36 -8.07 8.55 -2.90
C SER A 36 -7.55 7.12 -2.72
N ARG A 37 -8.08 6.21 -3.53
CA ARG A 37 -7.78 4.77 -3.48
C ARG A 37 -7.13 4.32 -4.78
N VAL A 38 -6.00 3.64 -4.68
CA VAL A 38 -5.22 3.20 -5.85
C VAL A 38 -4.72 1.78 -5.65
N VAL A 39 -4.86 0.96 -6.70
CA VAL A 39 -4.21 -0.35 -6.79
C VAL A 39 -2.83 -0.16 -7.40
N ARG A 40 -1.77 -0.56 -6.68
CA ARG A 40 -0.39 -0.48 -7.18
C ARG A 40 0.47 -1.62 -6.65
N PRO A 41 1.66 -1.88 -7.24
CA PRO A 41 2.62 -2.80 -6.66
C PRO A 41 3.01 -2.39 -5.25
N PHE A 42 3.14 -3.38 -4.35
CA PHE A 42 3.69 -3.15 -3.00
C PHE A 42 5.15 -2.69 -3.04
N ARG A 43 5.85 -2.97 -4.14
CA ARG A 43 7.23 -2.52 -4.37
C ARG A 43 7.30 -0.98 -4.32
N GLY A 44 8.28 -0.47 -3.57
CA GLY A 44 8.52 0.96 -3.41
C GLY A 44 7.81 1.60 -2.21
N LEU A 45 6.92 0.88 -1.52
CA LEU A 45 6.37 1.31 -0.24
C LEU A 45 7.38 1.06 0.88
N ARG A 46 7.70 2.08 1.68
CA ARG A 46 8.65 1.98 2.79
C ARG A 46 7.92 1.96 4.13
N LYS A 47 8.51 1.31 5.14
CA LYS A 47 8.01 1.44 6.51
C LYS A 47 8.34 2.85 7.03
N PRO A 48 7.44 3.51 7.77
CA PRO A 48 7.81 4.72 8.49
C PRO A 48 8.90 4.41 9.53
N VAL A 49 9.81 5.36 9.76
CA VAL A 49 10.71 5.31 10.91
C VAL A 49 9.84 5.52 12.14
N GLN A 50 9.95 4.62 13.11
CA GLN A 50 9.22 4.70 14.37
C GLN A 50 9.80 5.81 15.24
#